data_AF-A0A8B8AD27-F1
#
_entry.id   AF-A0A8B8AD27-F1
#
_cell.length_a   1.000
_cell.length_b   1.000
_cell.length_c   1.000
_cell.angle_alpha   90.00
_cell.angle_beta   90.00
_cell.angle_gamma   90.00
#
_symmetry.space_group_name_H-M   'P 1'
#
loop_
_entity.id
_entity.type
_entity.pdbx_description
1 polymer ?
#
loop_
_entity_poly.entity_id
_entity_poly.type
_entity_poly.pdbx_seq_one_letter_code
_entity_poly.pdbx_strand_id
1 'polypeptide(L)'
;MSEIKQNWTSDLTKALIIFRGNLDAEFASKKKTHKSLWKQISEKLKMELDFSGDWLQCQSKFNKLTAKYKAVEDANKKSGERRRTMEFHSEMMVVMGDDPKITPLKTVSVGVGKGVSVMCSAKGVCKPMEESEKSQSTSKSAEVACEKVKKVCKRKRQDELVDLLLEARDERRKFQEEQMKVNERKIALMERLVSLFEK
;
A
#
# COMPACT_ATOMS: atom_id res chain seq x y z
N MET A 1 7.40 -19.12 -25.36
CA MET A 1 6.61 -17.90 -25.61
C MET A 1 7.61 -16.78 -25.77
N SER A 2 7.66 -16.14 -26.94
CA SER A 2 8.64 -15.10 -27.27
C SER A 2 8.44 -13.88 -26.37
N GLU A 3 9.50 -13.40 -25.73
CA GLU A 3 9.44 -12.27 -24.81
C GLU A 3 9.38 -10.96 -25.63
N ILE A 4 8.17 -10.46 -25.87
CA ILE A 4 7.95 -9.23 -26.64
C ILE A 4 8.39 -8.05 -25.77
N LYS A 5 9.52 -7.41 -26.12
CA LYS A 5 10.00 -6.20 -25.45
C LYS A 5 9.13 -5.01 -25.84
N GLN A 6 8.25 -4.59 -24.93
CA GLN A 6 7.40 -3.43 -25.15
C GLN A 6 8.19 -2.11 -25.10
N ASN A 7 8.00 -1.25 -26.10
CA ASN A 7 8.44 0.14 -26.07
C ASN A 7 7.41 1.00 -25.33
N TRP A 8 7.84 1.74 -24.30
CA TRP A 8 6.96 2.59 -23.49
C TRP A 8 7.11 4.05 -23.91
N THR A 9 6.22 4.53 -24.77
CA THR A 9 6.10 5.95 -25.11
C THR A 9 5.50 6.74 -23.94
N SER A 10 5.63 8.07 -23.99
CA SER A 10 5.01 8.98 -23.00
C SER A 10 3.50 8.76 -22.95
N ASP A 11 2.84 8.75 -24.10
CA ASP A 11 1.38 8.67 -24.19
C ASP A 11 0.85 7.32 -23.68
N LEU A 12 1.53 6.23 -24.02
CA LEU A 12 1.23 4.90 -23.50
C LEU A 12 1.38 4.84 -21.97
N THR A 13 2.43 5.48 -21.45
CA THR A 13 2.68 5.51 -20.00
C THR A 13 1.62 6.34 -19.26
N LYS A 14 1.22 7.49 -19.83
CA LYS A 14 0.14 8.32 -19.27
C LYS A 14 -1.19 7.59 -19.27
N ALA A 15 -1.55 6.96 -20.39
CA ALA A 15 -2.79 6.18 -20.50
C ALA A 15 -2.82 5.02 -19.50
N LEU A 16 -1.69 4.32 -19.29
CA LEU A 16 -1.58 3.28 -18.27
C LEU A 16 -1.92 3.81 -16.87
N ILE A 17 -1.37 4.97 -16.50
CA ILE A 17 -1.63 5.61 -15.20
C ILE A 17 -3.12 5.96 -15.07
N ILE A 18 -3.70 6.58 -16.09
CA ILE A 18 -5.11 7.00 -16.12
C ILE A 18 -6.04 5.80 -16.01
N PHE A 19 -5.85 4.76 -16.83
CA PHE A 19 -6.72 3.57 -16.79
C PHE A 19 -6.65 2.82 -15.47
N ARG A 20 -5.45 2.72 -14.88
CA ARG A 20 -5.32 2.16 -13.53
C ARG A 20 -6.08 3.01 -12.52
N GLY A 21 -6.00 4.34 -12.63
CA GLY A 21 -6.67 5.26 -11.72
C GLY A 21 -8.19 5.16 -11.82
N ASN A 22 -8.73 5.08 -13.04
CA ASN A 22 -10.16 4.88 -13.27
C ASN A 22 -10.70 3.58 -12.65
N LEU A 23 -9.85 2.55 -12.53
CA LEU A 23 -10.18 1.28 -11.91
C LEU A 23 -9.78 1.20 -10.44
N ASP A 24 -9.38 2.31 -9.80
CA ASP A 24 -8.86 2.28 -8.42
C ASP A 24 -9.84 1.70 -7.40
N ALA A 25 -11.11 2.10 -7.48
CA ALA A 25 -12.17 1.52 -6.65
C ALA A 25 -12.34 0.01 -6.89
N GLU A 26 -12.11 -0.48 -8.11
CA GLU A 26 -12.16 -1.90 -8.43
C GLU A 26 -10.96 -2.67 -7.90
N PHE A 27 -9.76 -2.05 -7.93
CA PHE A 27 -8.56 -2.61 -7.31
C PHE A 27 -8.64 -2.64 -5.78
N ALA A 28 -9.33 -1.67 -5.16
CA ALA A 28 -9.63 -1.69 -3.73
C ALA A 28 -10.71 -2.72 -3.37
N SER A 29 -11.56 -3.10 -4.33
CA SER A 29 -12.64 -4.05 -4.13
C SER A 29 -12.18 -5.50 -4.26
N LYS A 30 -12.74 -6.41 -3.45
CA LYS A 30 -12.51 -7.86 -3.57
C LYS A 30 -13.38 -8.55 -4.64
N LYS A 31 -14.18 -7.78 -5.40
CA LYS A 31 -15.13 -8.32 -6.39
C LYS A 31 -14.45 -8.94 -7.61
N LYS A 32 -13.29 -8.42 -8.01
CA LYS A 32 -12.53 -8.90 -9.18
C LYS A 32 -11.09 -9.19 -8.77
N THR A 33 -10.46 -10.16 -9.42
CA THR A 33 -9.05 -10.44 -9.20
C THR A 33 -8.19 -9.35 -9.84
N HIS A 34 -7.07 -8.99 -9.21
CA HIS A 34 -6.13 -8.01 -9.78
C HIS A 34 -5.65 -8.43 -11.17
N LYS A 35 -5.48 -9.74 -11.41
CA LYS A 35 -5.12 -10.30 -12.72
C LYS A 35 -6.15 -9.92 -13.80
N SER A 36 -7.45 -10.01 -13.48
CA SER A 36 -8.52 -9.63 -14.41
C SER A 36 -8.48 -8.13 -14.73
N LEU A 37 -8.28 -7.29 -13.72
CA LEU A 37 -8.19 -5.84 -13.90
C LEU A 37 -6.98 -5.44 -14.75
N TRP A 38 -5.81 -6.05 -14.52
CA TRP A 38 -4.63 -5.79 -15.36
C TRP A 38 -4.81 -6.26 -16.80
N LYS A 39 -5.53 -7.36 -17.03
CA LYS A 39 -5.90 -7.79 -18.39
C LYS A 39 -6.78 -6.76 -19.07
N GLN A 40 -7.82 -6.28 -18.38
CA GLN A 40 -8.69 -5.23 -18.90
C GLN A 40 -7.92 -3.95 -19.26
N ILE A 41 -6.96 -3.54 -18.43
CA ILE A 41 -6.07 -2.41 -18.75
C ILE A 41 -5.24 -2.69 -20.00
N SER A 42 -4.63 -3.88 -20.08
CA SER A 42 -3.81 -4.24 -21.24
C SER A 42 -4.61 -4.26 -22.53
N GLU A 43 -5.85 -4.74 -22.50
CA GLU A 43 -6.76 -4.73 -23.66
C GLU A 43 -7.12 -3.32 -24.08
N LYS A 44 -7.44 -2.42 -23.14
CA LYS A 44 -7.69 -1.00 -23.46
C LYS A 44 -6.48 -0.33 -24.09
N LEU A 45 -5.27 -0.59 -23.59
CA LEU A 45 -4.04 -0.04 -24.18
C LEU A 45 -3.77 -0.60 -25.58
N LYS A 46 -4.14 -1.86 -25.86
CA LYS A 46 -4.06 -2.46 -27.19
C LYS A 46 -5.00 -1.76 -28.17
N MET A 47 -6.21 -1.44 -27.72
CA MET A 47 -7.23 -0.82 -28.56
C MET A 47 -6.95 0.66 -28.85
N GLU A 48 -6.41 1.41 -27.88
CA GLU A 48 -6.24 2.87 -28.03
C GLU A 48 -4.85 3.30 -28.50
N LEU A 49 -3.78 2.55 -28.22
CA LEU A 49 -2.39 3.02 -28.34
C LEU A 49 -1.41 1.96 -28.88
N ASP A 50 -1.91 0.99 -29.66
CA ASP A 50 -1.12 -0.06 -30.32
C ASP A 50 -0.12 -0.79 -29.39
N PHE A 51 -0.55 -1.06 -28.15
CA PHE A 51 0.24 -1.83 -27.21
C PHE A 51 0.44 -3.26 -27.73
N SER A 52 1.66 -3.81 -27.70
CA SER A 52 1.91 -5.21 -28.13
C SER A 52 2.19 -6.14 -26.95
N GLY A 53 2.25 -5.59 -25.75
CA GLY A 53 2.67 -6.28 -24.54
C GLY A 53 1.57 -7.08 -23.83
N ASP A 54 1.96 -7.62 -22.68
CA ASP A 54 1.10 -8.40 -21.80
C ASP A 54 0.69 -7.64 -20.54
N TRP A 55 -0.35 -8.12 -19.87
CA TRP A 55 -0.84 -7.52 -18.61
C TRP A 55 0.22 -7.51 -17.50
N LEU A 56 1.13 -8.50 -17.47
CA LEU A 56 2.27 -8.50 -16.53
C LEU A 56 3.21 -7.32 -16.79
N GLN A 57 3.37 -6.92 -18.05
CA GLN A 57 4.23 -5.79 -18.40
C GLN A 57 3.58 -4.47 -17.97
N CYS A 58 2.26 -4.35 -18.11
CA CYS A 58 1.50 -3.23 -17.57
C CYS A 58 1.69 -3.12 -16.05
N GLN A 59 1.47 -4.23 -15.34
CA GLN A 59 1.64 -4.29 -13.89
C GLN A 59 3.07 -3.95 -13.45
N SER A 60 4.07 -4.56 -14.09
CA SER A 60 5.49 -4.31 -13.79
C SER A 60 5.88 -2.85 -14.04
N LYS A 61 5.44 -2.27 -15.16
CA LYS A 61 5.67 -0.86 -15.49
C LYS A 61 5.03 0.04 -14.45
N PHE A 62 3.76 -0.19 -14.10
CA PHE A 62 3.06 0.60 -13.11
C PHE A 62 3.73 0.51 -11.73
N ASN A 63 4.09 -0.69 -11.28
CA ASN A 63 4.80 -0.88 -10.01
C ASN A 63 6.14 -0.12 -9.97
N LYS A 64 6.90 -0.12 -11.07
CA LYS A 64 8.14 0.67 -11.17
C LYS A 64 7.87 2.17 -11.08
N LEU A 65 6.82 2.67 -11.72
CA LEU A 65 6.42 4.07 -11.60
C LEU A 65 6.03 4.41 -10.16
N THR A 66 5.26 3.54 -9.49
CA THR A 66 4.85 3.72 -8.09
C THR A 66 6.05 3.75 -7.15
N ALA A 67 7.02 2.85 -7.34
CA ALA A 67 8.23 2.83 -6.53
C ALA A 67 9.03 4.13 -6.70
N LYS A 68 9.21 4.61 -7.94
CA LYS A 68 9.88 5.89 -8.23
C LYS A 68 9.14 7.06 -7.59
N TYR A 69 7.82 7.10 -7.72
CA TYR A 69 6.97 8.15 -7.15
C TYR A 69 7.10 8.22 -5.63
N LYS A 70 6.99 7.08 -4.94
CA LYS A 70 7.17 7.01 -3.48
C LYS A 70 8.58 7.45 -3.06
N ALA A 71 9.61 7.03 -3.77
CA ALA A 71 10.99 7.44 -3.48
C ALA A 71 11.19 8.96 -3.63
N VAL A 72 10.56 9.59 -4.63
CA VAL A 72 10.57 11.05 -4.81
C VAL A 72 9.79 11.76 -3.71
N GLU A 73 8.60 11.27 -3.36
CA GLU A 73 7.80 11.84 -2.28
C GLU A 73 8.52 11.76 -0.93
N ASP A 74 9.15 10.63 -0.62
CA ASP A 74 9.85 10.43 0.64
C ASP A 74 11.14 11.26 0.72
N ALA A 75 11.85 11.41 -0.40
CA ALA A 75 12.94 12.37 -0.53
C ALA A 75 12.49 13.81 -0.22
N ASN A 76 11.36 14.23 -0.80
CA ASN A 76 10.85 15.59 -0.68
C ASN A 76 10.26 15.90 0.69
N LYS A 77 9.88 14.88 1.48
CA LYS A 77 9.44 15.04 2.87
C LYS A 77 10.61 15.27 3.83
N LYS A 78 11.83 14.85 3.48
CA LYS A 78 13.00 14.97 4.36
C LYS A 78 13.58 16.39 4.30
N SER A 79 13.56 17.09 5.45
CA SER A 79 14.15 18.43 5.55
C SER A 79 15.65 18.41 5.25
N GLY A 80 16.14 19.40 4.51
CA GLY A 80 17.56 19.54 4.14
C GLY A 80 18.01 18.78 2.89
N GLU A 81 17.15 17.99 2.25
CA GLU A 81 17.42 17.33 0.97
C GLU A 81 17.01 18.20 -0.22
N ARG A 82 17.70 18.07 -1.37
CA ARG A 82 17.28 18.77 -2.61
C ARG A 82 15.97 18.15 -3.11
N ARG A 83 15.03 19.01 -3.53
CA ARG A 83 13.78 18.54 -4.13
C ARG A 83 14.05 17.71 -5.38
N ARG A 84 13.46 16.52 -5.43
CA ARG A 84 13.51 15.60 -6.55
C ARG A 84 12.19 15.69 -7.33
N THR A 85 12.28 15.52 -8.64
CA THR A 85 11.13 15.46 -9.55
C THR A 85 11.22 14.17 -10.36
N MET A 86 10.08 13.66 -10.83
CA MET A 86 10.04 12.57 -11.81
C MET A 86 9.14 12.92 -12.98
N GLU A 87 9.42 12.29 -14.11
CA GLU A 87 8.49 12.25 -15.23
C GLU A 87 7.17 11.61 -14.78
N PHE A 88 6.06 12.20 -15.21
CA PHE A 88 4.70 11.78 -14.85
C PHE A 88 4.34 11.92 -13.36
N HIS A 89 5.07 12.77 -12.61
CA HIS A 89 4.79 12.98 -11.18
C HIS A 89 3.37 13.50 -10.93
N SER A 90 2.92 14.46 -11.74
CA SER A 90 1.58 15.05 -11.61
C SER A 90 0.46 14.03 -11.86
N GLU A 91 0.57 13.25 -12.93
CA GLU A 91 -0.38 12.20 -13.27
C GLU A 91 -0.40 11.11 -12.19
N MET A 92 0.76 10.77 -11.64
CA MET A 92 0.85 9.79 -10.56
C MET A 92 0.30 10.32 -9.24
N MET A 93 0.48 11.61 -8.95
CA MET A 93 -0.09 12.27 -7.79
C MET A 93 -1.62 12.25 -7.84
N VAL A 94 -2.24 12.45 -9.01
CA VAL A 94 -3.70 12.38 -9.14
C VAL A 94 -4.24 10.98 -8.83
N VAL A 95 -3.50 9.93 -9.19
CA VAL A 95 -3.96 8.53 -9.04
C VAL A 95 -3.56 7.92 -7.69
N MET A 96 -2.47 8.36 -7.08
CA MET A 96 -1.93 7.81 -5.82
C MET A 96 -2.11 8.75 -4.62
N GLY A 97 -2.46 10.01 -4.85
CA GLY A 97 -2.55 11.03 -3.82
C GLY A 97 -3.86 10.92 -3.07
N ASP A 98 -3.87 10.12 -2.01
CA ASP A 98 -4.87 10.25 -0.95
C ASP A 98 -4.50 11.41 -0.01
N ASP A 99 -5.55 12.18 0.26
CA ASP A 99 -5.74 13.31 1.17
C ASP A 99 -5.04 14.65 0.85
N PRO A 100 -5.81 15.76 0.80
CA PRO A 100 -5.24 17.09 0.79
C PRO A 100 -4.36 17.18 2.03
N LYS A 101 -3.08 17.49 1.82
CA LYS A 101 -2.14 17.80 2.88
C LYS A 101 -2.70 19.01 3.63
N ILE A 102 -3.58 18.77 4.61
CA ILE A 102 -4.04 19.77 5.56
C ILE A 102 -2.79 20.11 6.33
N THR A 103 -2.08 21.09 5.80
CA THR A 103 -0.94 21.68 6.47
C THR A 103 -1.62 22.52 7.53
N PRO A 104 -1.60 22.15 8.82
CA PRO A 104 -2.18 23.00 9.84
C PRO A 104 -1.49 24.36 9.69
N LEU A 105 -2.29 25.38 9.36
CA LEU A 105 -1.79 26.75 9.27
C LEU A 105 -1.14 27.03 10.62
N LYS A 106 0.16 27.35 10.60
CA LYS A 106 1.02 27.48 11.78
C LYS A 106 0.21 28.04 12.96
N THR A 107 -0.04 27.21 13.97
CA THR A 107 -0.80 27.62 15.15
C THR A 107 0.02 28.67 15.88
N VAL A 108 -0.33 29.94 15.71
CA VAL A 108 0.17 31.02 16.56
C VAL A 108 -0.56 30.91 17.89
N SER A 109 0.20 30.65 18.96
CA SER A 109 -0.34 30.71 20.31
C SER A 109 -0.68 32.17 20.63
N VAL A 110 -1.96 32.49 20.76
CA VAL A 110 -2.39 33.79 21.31
C VAL A 110 -2.26 33.69 22.82
N GLY A 111 -1.10 34.06 23.34
CA GLY A 111 -0.91 34.30 24.76
C GLY A 111 -1.73 35.51 25.18
N VAL A 112 -2.87 35.30 25.84
CA VAL A 112 -3.53 36.35 26.62
C VAL A 112 -2.83 36.40 27.97
N GLY A 113 -1.94 37.39 28.15
CA GLY A 113 -1.25 37.62 29.40
C GLY A 113 -0.30 38.81 29.32
N LYS A 114 -0.77 39.95 29.82
CA LYS A 114 -0.12 41.27 29.88
C LYS A 114 1.37 41.26 30.28
N GLY A 115 2.18 41.85 29.41
CA GLY A 115 3.20 42.87 29.70
C GLY A 115 4.50 42.42 30.39
N VAL A 116 5.61 42.50 29.67
CA VAL A 116 6.86 43.22 30.03
C VAL A 116 7.74 43.31 28.78
N SER A 117 8.36 44.47 28.60
CA SER A 117 9.31 44.78 27.52
C SER A 117 10.72 44.27 27.85
N VAL A 118 11.51 44.08 26.78
CA VAL A 118 12.99 44.14 26.71
C VAL A 118 13.78 42.81 26.65
N MET A 119 14.28 42.59 25.42
CA MET A 119 15.57 42.06 24.96
C MET A 119 16.08 40.66 25.32
N CYS A 120 16.79 40.12 24.33
CA CYS A 120 17.35 38.79 24.16
C CYS A 120 18.75 38.64 24.77
N SER A 121 19.05 37.46 25.32
CA SER A 121 20.35 36.79 25.19
C SER A 121 20.37 35.36 25.76
N ALA A 122 20.85 34.45 24.89
CA ALA A 122 21.82 33.38 25.14
C ALA A 122 21.58 32.24 26.17
N LYS A 123 21.76 31.01 25.63
CA LYS A 123 22.23 29.73 26.21
C LYS A 123 21.27 28.86 27.06
N GLY A 124 21.23 27.56 26.71
CA GLY A 124 21.17 26.46 27.70
C GLY A 124 20.06 25.41 27.58
N VAL A 125 20.34 24.31 26.88
CA VAL A 125 20.08 22.86 27.13
C VAL A 125 18.97 22.33 28.10
N CYS A 126 18.23 21.34 27.56
CA CYS A 126 17.61 20.06 28.03
C CYS A 126 16.65 19.89 29.25
N LYS A 127 15.50 19.23 28.95
CA LYS A 127 14.74 18.06 29.55
C LYS A 127 14.92 17.67 31.05
N PRO A 128 14.02 16.88 31.73
CA PRO A 128 12.89 16.00 31.28
C PRO A 128 11.59 16.19 32.14
N MET A 129 10.46 15.45 32.03
CA MET A 129 10.20 14.10 32.59
C MET A 129 8.64 13.91 32.75
N GLU A 130 8.10 12.72 32.41
CA GLU A 130 6.99 11.89 33.02
C GLU A 130 5.77 12.58 33.72
N GLU A 131 4.54 12.08 33.85
CA GLU A 131 3.78 10.84 33.60
C GLU A 131 2.32 11.14 34.07
N SER A 132 1.40 10.20 33.85
CA SER A 132 0.21 9.92 34.69
C SER A 132 -1.11 10.57 34.24
N GLU A 133 -2.01 9.82 33.59
CA GLU A 133 -2.98 8.83 34.12
C GLU A 133 -4.40 9.42 34.28
N LYS A 134 -5.25 9.03 33.31
CA LYS A 134 -6.51 8.30 33.47
C LYS A 134 -7.64 8.79 34.40
N SER A 135 -8.83 8.80 33.78
CA SER A 135 -10.16 8.41 34.30
C SER A 135 -11.07 9.51 34.88
N GLN A 136 -12.16 9.83 34.16
CA GLN A 136 -13.57 9.46 34.45
C GLN A 136 -14.19 10.27 35.62
N SER A 137 -15.33 10.96 35.47
CA SER A 137 -16.63 10.33 35.20
C SER A 137 -17.78 11.35 35.15
N THR A 138 -18.81 10.98 34.36
CA THR A 138 -20.28 11.12 34.56
C THR A 138 -20.92 12.52 34.57
N SER A 139 -22.10 12.80 33.96
CA SER A 139 -23.26 11.95 33.67
C SER A 139 -24.18 12.56 32.56
N LYS A 140 -24.63 11.72 31.60
CA LYS A 140 -26.03 11.32 31.24
C LYS A 140 -26.94 12.46 30.70
N SER A 141 -27.69 12.32 29.60
CA SER A 141 -28.43 11.17 29.08
C SER A 141 -28.96 11.37 27.64
N ALA A 142 -29.33 10.24 27.01
CA ALA A 142 -30.35 10.05 25.95
C ALA A 142 -29.99 10.29 24.46
N GLU A 143 -29.41 9.26 23.82
CA GLU A 143 -29.96 8.68 22.58
C GLU A 143 -29.60 7.17 22.54
N VAL A 144 -30.59 6.31 22.84
CA VAL A 144 -30.46 4.85 22.76
C VAL A 144 -31.46 4.36 21.71
N ALA A 145 -30.97 4.08 20.49
CA ALA A 145 -31.66 3.19 19.55
C ALA A 145 -30.80 2.53 18.44
N CYS A 146 -29.48 2.76 18.33
CA CYS A 146 -28.68 2.21 17.20
C CYS A 146 -27.35 1.51 17.56
N GLU A 147 -27.13 1.11 18.81
CA GLU A 147 -25.82 0.62 19.28
C GLU A 147 -25.72 -0.93 19.36
N LYS A 148 -26.82 -1.62 19.70
CA LYS A 148 -26.78 -3.07 20.01
C LYS A 148 -26.72 -3.98 18.78
N VAL A 149 -27.35 -3.59 17.67
CA VAL A 149 -27.29 -4.34 16.39
C VAL A 149 -25.87 -4.28 15.80
N LYS A 150 -25.18 -3.15 15.94
CA LYS A 150 -23.81 -2.96 15.41
C LYS A 150 -22.76 -3.84 16.11
N LYS A 151 -22.90 -4.10 17.43
CA LYS A 151 -21.89 -4.88 18.18
C LYS A 151 -21.99 -6.38 17.92
N VAL A 152 -23.22 -6.93 17.78
CA VAL A 152 -23.43 -8.34 17.41
C VAL A 152 -23.01 -8.59 15.96
N CYS A 153 -23.35 -7.69 15.03
CA CYS A 153 -22.90 -7.79 13.62
C CYS A 153 -21.39 -7.56 13.45
N LYS A 154 -20.74 -6.73 14.28
CA LYS A 154 -19.29 -6.53 14.25
C LYS A 154 -18.52 -7.76 14.74
N ARG A 155 -18.96 -8.43 15.80
CA ARG A 155 -18.33 -9.65 16.32
C ARG A 155 -18.44 -10.79 15.31
N LYS A 156 -19.64 -11.04 14.78
CA LYS A 156 -19.88 -12.09 13.77
C LYS A 156 -19.05 -11.90 12.48
N ARG A 157 -18.84 -10.65 12.04
CA ARG A 157 -17.98 -10.31 10.89
C ARG A 157 -16.49 -10.40 11.17
N GLN A 158 -16.07 -10.25 12.42
CA GLN A 158 -14.67 -10.44 12.82
C GLN A 158 -14.33 -11.93 12.86
N ASP A 159 -15.25 -12.76 13.37
CA ASP A 159 -15.09 -14.21 13.42
C ASP A 159 -14.97 -14.81 12.01
N GLU A 160 -15.81 -14.38 11.05
CA GLU A 160 -15.71 -14.79 9.63
C GLU A 160 -14.39 -14.36 8.96
N LEU A 161 -13.86 -13.18 9.32
CA LEU A 161 -12.58 -12.71 8.78
C LEU A 161 -11.40 -13.49 9.36
N VAL A 162 -11.47 -13.86 10.64
CA VAL A 162 -10.45 -14.69 11.30
C VAL A 162 -10.44 -16.10 10.69
N ASP A 163 -11.61 -16.67 10.42
CA ASP A 163 -11.75 -17.99 9.81
C ASP A 163 -11.14 -18.04 8.41
N LEU A 164 -11.47 -17.05 7.56
CA LEU A 164 -10.88 -16.89 6.22
C LEU A 164 -9.34 -16.73 6.26
N LEU A 165 -8.82 -16.05 7.28
CA LEU A 165 -7.37 -15.87 7.45
C LEU A 165 -6.67 -17.15 7.88
N LEU A 166 -7.31 -17.98 8.71
CA LEU A 166 -6.81 -19.30 9.11
C LEU A 166 -6.81 -20.27 7.94
N GLU A 167 -7.89 -20.32 7.17
CA GLU A 167 -7.98 -21.12 5.94
C GLU A 167 -6.87 -20.74 4.95
N ALA A 168 -6.68 -19.44 4.68
CA ALA A 168 -5.61 -18.97 3.78
C ALA A 168 -4.19 -19.29 4.30
N ARG A 169 -4.01 -19.31 5.62
CA ARG A 169 -2.73 -19.72 6.26
C ARG A 169 -2.52 -21.23 6.09
N ASP A 170 -3.57 -22.02 6.24
CA ASP A 170 -3.50 -23.47 6.15
C ASP A 170 -3.37 -23.96 4.71
N GLU A 171 -4.02 -23.32 3.74
CA GLU A 171 -3.79 -23.55 2.31
C GLU A 171 -2.33 -23.28 1.92
N ARG A 172 -1.75 -22.19 2.43
CA ARG A 172 -0.32 -21.88 2.21
C ARG A 172 0.59 -22.95 2.81
N ARG A 173 0.26 -23.45 4.01
CA ARG A 173 1.01 -24.53 4.66
C ARG A 173 0.91 -25.83 3.87
N LYS A 174 -0.30 -26.20 3.42
CA LYS A 174 -0.53 -27.38 2.56
C LYS A 174 0.26 -27.29 1.27
N PHE A 175 0.23 -26.13 0.61
CA PHE A 175 1.01 -25.92 -0.62
C PHE A 175 2.52 -26.09 -0.36
N GLN A 176 3.03 -25.54 0.75
CA GLN A 176 4.44 -25.73 1.14
C GLN A 176 4.76 -27.20 1.43
N GLU A 177 3.88 -27.92 2.12
CA GLU A 177 4.04 -29.34 2.43
C GLU A 177 4.00 -30.21 1.17
N GLU A 178 3.10 -29.92 0.22
CA GLU A 178 3.05 -30.60 -1.09
C GLU A 178 4.34 -30.37 -1.89
N GLN A 179 4.84 -29.13 -1.90
CA GLN A 179 6.15 -28.82 -2.51
C GLN A 179 7.28 -29.60 -1.83
N MET A 180 7.28 -29.70 -0.50
CA MET A 180 8.26 -30.51 0.24
C MET A 180 8.16 -32.00 -0.12
N LYS A 181 6.96 -32.57 -0.24
CA LYS A 181 6.75 -33.98 -0.67
C LYS A 181 7.21 -34.23 -2.11
N VAL A 182 6.96 -33.28 -3.02
CA VAL A 182 7.47 -33.37 -4.39
C VAL A 182 9.00 -33.32 -4.39
N ASN A 183 9.60 -32.44 -3.58
CA ASN A 183 11.05 -32.35 -3.44
C ASN A 183 11.65 -33.62 -2.82
N GLU A 184 11.01 -34.20 -1.80
CA GLU A 184 11.40 -35.46 -1.18
C GLU A 184 11.37 -36.61 -2.21
N ARG A 185 10.30 -36.72 -3.00
CA ARG A 185 10.22 -37.71 -4.10
C ARG A 185 11.32 -37.49 -5.13
N LYS A 186 11.63 -36.23 -5.46
CA LYS A 186 12.73 -35.89 -6.36
C LYS A 186 14.08 -36.33 -5.78
N ILE A 187 14.31 -36.10 -4.50
CA ILE A 187 15.51 -36.55 -3.78
C ILE A 187 15.61 -38.07 -3.83
N ALA A 188 14.55 -38.80 -3.50
CA ALA A 188 14.55 -40.27 -3.54
C ALA A 188 14.83 -40.83 -4.95
N LEU A 189 14.31 -40.17 -6.00
CA LEU A 189 14.65 -40.53 -7.39
C LEU A 189 16.13 -40.26 -7.71
N MET A 190 16.69 -39.16 -7.20
CA MET A 190 18.12 -38.85 -7.37
C MET A 190 19.00 -39.84 -6.61
N GLU A 191 18.67 -40.21 -5.37
CA GLU A 191 19.38 -41.23 -4.58
C GLU A 191 19.37 -42.59 -5.29
N ARG A 192 18.21 -42.99 -5.84
CA ARG A 192 18.10 -44.21 -6.63
C ARG A 192 18.93 -44.15 -7.92
N LEU A 193 19.00 -42.99 -8.56
CA LEU A 193 19.82 -42.80 -9.75
C LEU A 193 21.31 -42.89 -9.41
N VAL A 194 21.77 -42.22 -8.35
CA VAL A 194 23.16 -42.28 -7.87
C VAL A 194 23.57 -43.73 -7.57
N SER A 195 22.73 -44.49 -6.88
CA SER A 195 23.01 -45.91 -6.60
C SER A 195 23.05 -46.83 -7.84
N LEU A 196 22.50 -46.40 -8.99
CA LEU A 196 22.67 -47.11 -10.27
C LEU A 196 24.01 -46.79 -10.94
N PHE A 197 24.61 -45.63 -10.66
CA PHE A 197 25.89 -45.20 -11.22
C PHE A 197 27.10 -45.61 -10.33
N GLU A 198 26.86 -46.09 -9.11
CA GLU A 198 27.89 -46.59 -8.18
C GLU A 198 28.16 -48.11 -8.30
N LYS A 199 27.71 -48.75 -9.39
CA LYS A 199 28.06 -50.14 -9.77
C LYS A 199 28.91 -50.15 -11.04
#